data_AF-A0AA45TYP3-F1
#
_entry.id   AF-A0AA45TYP3-F1
#
_cell.length_a   1.000
_cell.length_b   1.000
_cell.length_c   1.000
_cell.angle_alpha   90.00
_cell.angle_beta   90.00
_cell.angle_gamma   90.00
#
_symmetry.space_group_name_H-M   'P 1'
#
loop_
_entity.id
_entity.type
_entity.pdbx_description
1 polymer ?
#
loop_
_entity_poly.entity_id
_entity_poly.type
_entity_poly.pdbx_seq_one_letter_code
_entity_poly.pdbx_strand_id
1 'polypeptide(L)'
;MPERARTTPSLNDHAVSGLEAERILEGGAELISGALRPHAELEAVLSARGWKRRFLKHPERVSALVAGDRGVREALERVHRRAAVEAWTEDVPVLRQARALSARRERLTRLARQRLDTLTVAPPDVSLEEALTRLEALLRQPVSKALKEGEVLVFEPAHGRSREPGPGMGGMNVPSLPLLMVPLGALLFILLLASGLPWARELGMAFLGLSLGGPLVWSVLRSGRVRITSERVLWTPVFGAAQAVRLDSILDDGVHLDRSQFDLVVKGDRRLCARSVRDALGLMLSLELHRQPPLLGAAARSGEQLEDVALLPAKVGDVDGVCVLRPHALAFIPDRRGPQALQAVTGKPTPLKGFEADRVLEELRWLPAAEFDACVSRVVKATGGLAWTPGDAHFVPGPPIWMAIRIKRGEQVLLARADWLYRAAAERILQGWRKRPAPPPPE
;
A
#
# COMPACT_ATOMS: atom_id res chain seq x y z
N MET A 1 -42.75 -38.40 53.23
CA MET A 1 -41.87 -37.48 52.49
C MET A 1 -41.92 -36.12 53.15
N PRO A 2 -40.85 -35.65 53.84
CA PRO A 2 -40.76 -34.26 54.25
C PRO A 2 -39.93 -33.47 53.22
N GLU A 3 -40.48 -32.32 52.90
CA GLU A 3 -39.99 -31.30 51.98
C GLU A 3 -38.62 -30.77 52.44
N ARG A 4 -37.59 -30.95 51.60
CA ARG A 4 -36.28 -30.30 51.82
C ARG A 4 -36.44 -28.81 51.55
N ALA A 5 -36.53 -28.03 52.62
CA ALA A 5 -36.39 -26.58 52.57
C ALA A 5 -35.06 -26.23 51.88
N ARG A 6 -35.14 -25.60 50.70
CA ARG A 6 -33.99 -24.93 50.10
C ARG A 6 -33.73 -23.67 50.91
N THR A 7 -32.76 -23.74 51.80
CA THR A 7 -32.10 -22.56 52.36
C THR A 7 -31.42 -21.83 51.21
N THR A 8 -32.01 -20.75 50.74
CA THR A 8 -31.30 -19.74 49.94
C THR A 8 -30.18 -19.17 50.81
N PRO A 9 -28.92 -19.20 50.36
CA PRO A 9 -27.82 -18.58 51.10
C PRO A 9 -28.13 -17.11 51.32
N SER A 10 -27.92 -16.65 52.56
CA SER A 10 -28.23 -15.27 52.95
C SER A 10 -27.22 -14.32 52.32
N LEU A 11 -27.62 -13.07 52.06
CA LEU A 11 -26.73 -11.98 51.62
C LEU A 11 -25.49 -11.81 52.52
N ASN A 12 -25.60 -12.21 53.79
CA ASN A 12 -24.52 -12.17 54.76
C ASN A 12 -23.49 -13.29 54.54
N ASP A 13 -23.90 -14.50 54.13
CA ASP A 13 -22.96 -15.61 53.87
C ASP A 13 -22.07 -15.32 52.65
N HIS A 14 -22.62 -14.68 51.63
CA HIS A 14 -21.85 -14.24 50.46
C HIS A 14 -20.87 -13.10 50.77
N ALA A 15 -21.23 -12.20 51.70
CA ALA A 15 -20.35 -11.12 52.15
C ALA A 15 -19.20 -11.63 53.02
N VAL A 16 -19.47 -12.61 53.90
CA VAL A 16 -18.46 -13.27 54.75
C VAL A 16 -17.47 -14.09 53.91
N SER A 17 -17.97 -14.86 52.93
CA SER A 17 -17.12 -15.61 51.99
C SER A 17 -16.25 -14.69 51.12
N GLY A 18 -16.73 -13.49 50.77
CA GLY A 18 -15.96 -12.48 50.05
C GLY A 18 -14.79 -11.92 50.86
N LEU A 19 -15.01 -11.55 52.13
CA LEU A 19 -13.98 -11.00 53.01
C LEU A 19 -12.90 -12.03 53.39
N GLU A 20 -13.29 -13.30 53.51
CA GLU A 20 -12.36 -14.41 53.76
C GLU A 20 -11.49 -14.68 52.52
N ALA A 21 -12.09 -14.68 51.33
CA ALA A 21 -11.37 -14.78 50.06
C ALA A 21 -10.38 -13.62 49.83
N GLU A 22 -10.75 -12.38 50.18
CA GLU A 22 -9.87 -11.21 50.09
C GLU A 22 -8.67 -11.32 51.05
N ARG A 23 -8.90 -11.79 52.28
CA ARG A 23 -7.84 -11.99 53.28
C ARG A 23 -6.85 -13.09 52.86
N ILE A 24 -7.32 -14.14 52.20
CA ILE A 24 -6.50 -15.27 51.71
C ILE A 24 -5.64 -14.87 50.50
N LEU A 25 -6.03 -13.85 49.73
CA LEU A 25 -5.37 -13.45 48.50
C LEU A 25 -4.30 -12.36 48.67
N GLU A 26 -4.01 -11.91 49.90
CA GLU A 26 -2.90 -11.01 50.29
C GLU A 26 -2.53 -9.95 49.23
N GLY A 27 -3.44 -8.99 48.97
CA GLY A 27 -3.21 -7.90 48.01
C GLY A 27 -3.47 -8.23 46.54
N GLY A 28 -3.70 -9.50 46.18
CA GLY A 28 -4.10 -9.90 44.83
C GLY A 28 -5.46 -9.34 44.39
N ALA A 29 -6.41 -9.23 45.32
CA ALA A 29 -7.72 -8.61 45.07
C ALA A 29 -7.60 -7.09 44.83
N GLU A 30 -6.69 -6.40 45.53
CA GLU A 30 -6.39 -4.99 45.33
C GLU A 30 -5.74 -4.73 43.97
N LEU A 31 -4.83 -5.61 43.53
CA LEU A 31 -4.24 -5.54 42.20
C LEU A 31 -5.28 -5.75 41.08
N ILE A 32 -6.21 -6.70 41.24
CA ILE A 32 -7.27 -6.97 40.26
C ILE A 32 -8.26 -5.78 40.19
N SER A 33 -8.74 -5.31 41.34
CA SER A 33 -9.67 -4.17 41.41
C SER A 33 -9.05 -2.87 40.91
N GLY A 34 -7.78 -2.61 41.25
CA GLY A 34 -7.01 -1.47 40.76
C GLY A 34 -6.75 -1.52 39.25
N ALA A 35 -6.63 -2.72 38.67
CA ALA A 35 -6.40 -2.91 37.24
C ALA A 35 -7.66 -2.77 36.36
N LEU A 36 -8.86 -2.96 36.91
CA LEU A 36 -10.12 -2.93 36.14
C LEU A 36 -10.35 -1.59 35.41
N ARG A 37 -10.13 -0.47 36.11
CA ARG A 37 -10.35 0.88 35.55
C ARG A 37 -9.34 1.25 34.46
N PRO A 38 -8.00 1.13 34.67
CA PRO A 38 -7.01 1.37 33.62
C PRO A 38 -7.25 0.55 32.35
N HIS A 39 -7.59 -0.73 32.47
CA HIS A 39 -7.88 -1.58 31.32
C HIS A 39 -9.17 -1.15 30.59
N ALA A 40 -10.21 -0.72 31.32
CA ALA A 40 -11.45 -0.22 30.73
C ALA A 40 -11.25 1.09 29.97
N GLU A 41 -10.46 2.01 30.54
CA GLU A 41 -10.14 3.28 29.90
C GLU A 41 -9.34 3.05 28.61
N LEU A 42 -8.39 2.12 28.60
CA LEU A 42 -7.60 1.80 27.40
C LEU A 42 -8.44 1.09 26.33
N GLU A 43 -9.36 0.21 26.72
CA GLU A 43 -10.36 -0.41 25.82
C GLU A 43 -11.24 0.67 25.16
N ALA A 44 -11.70 1.66 25.93
CA ALA A 44 -12.46 2.80 25.42
C ALA A 44 -11.65 3.70 24.47
N VAL A 45 -10.35 3.87 24.72
CA VAL A 45 -9.45 4.62 23.84
C VAL A 45 -9.26 3.91 22.50
N LEU A 46 -8.95 2.60 22.52
CA LEU A 46 -8.67 1.83 21.31
C LEU A 46 -9.93 1.55 20.46
N SER A 47 -11.11 1.50 21.07
CA SER A 47 -12.38 1.34 20.36
C SER A 47 -12.86 2.60 19.64
N ALA A 48 -12.40 3.79 20.05
CA ALA A 48 -12.86 5.06 19.49
C ALA A 48 -12.42 5.32 18.03
N ARG A 49 -13.24 6.05 17.25
CA ARG A 49 -12.91 6.48 15.87
C ARG A 49 -11.62 7.32 15.77
N GLY A 50 -11.26 8.04 16.83
CA GLY A 50 -10.06 8.88 16.93
C GLY A 50 -8.93 8.28 17.78
N TRP A 51 -8.89 6.95 17.93
CA TRP A 51 -8.02 6.25 18.88
C TRP A 51 -6.56 6.69 18.79
N LYS A 52 -5.97 6.88 17.59
CA LYS A 52 -4.55 7.29 17.43
C LYS A 52 -4.23 8.57 18.20
N ARG A 53 -5.08 9.60 18.07
CA ARG A 53 -4.91 10.88 18.77
C ARG A 53 -5.13 10.73 20.28
N ARG A 54 -6.11 9.94 20.70
CA ARG A 54 -6.42 9.72 22.12
C ARG A 54 -5.33 8.90 22.82
N PHE A 55 -4.76 7.93 22.13
CA PHE A 55 -3.66 7.09 22.59
C PHE A 55 -2.39 7.93 22.82
N LEU A 56 -2.05 8.81 21.87
CA LEU A 56 -0.91 9.72 22.00
C LEU A 56 -1.05 10.78 23.10
N LYS A 57 -2.27 11.07 23.58
CA LYS A 57 -2.48 12.01 24.69
C LYS A 57 -2.12 11.44 26.07
N HIS A 58 -2.04 10.11 26.19
CA HIS A 58 -1.83 9.44 27.46
C HIS A 58 -0.77 8.31 27.36
N PRO A 59 0.46 8.61 26.90
CA PRO A 59 1.52 7.60 26.76
C PRO A 59 1.89 6.95 28.10
N GLU A 60 1.93 7.75 29.17
CA GLU A 60 2.24 7.30 30.55
C GLU A 60 1.38 6.11 30.99
N ARG A 61 0.10 6.07 30.56
CA ARG A 61 -0.85 5.01 30.92
C ARG A 61 -0.49 3.65 30.31
N VAL A 62 0.12 3.66 29.12
CA VAL A 62 0.57 2.44 28.45
C VAL A 62 1.78 1.88 29.21
N SER A 63 2.75 2.73 29.52
CA SER A 63 3.93 2.33 30.29
C SER A 63 3.60 1.79 31.68
N ALA A 64 2.66 2.43 32.40
CA ALA A 64 2.21 1.99 33.71
C ALA A 64 1.46 0.64 33.66
N LEU A 65 0.65 0.42 32.62
CA LEU A 65 -0.07 -0.85 32.45
C LEU A 65 0.89 -1.98 32.09
N VAL A 66 1.85 -1.73 31.20
CA VAL A 66 2.89 -2.71 30.85
C VAL A 66 3.77 -3.05 32.06
N ALA A 67 4.13 -2.07 32.89
CA ALA A 67 4.91 -2.29 34.10
C ALA A 67 4.16 -3.12 35.16
N GLY A 68 2.85 -2.91 35.31
CA GLY A 68 2.01 -3.66 36.27
C GLY A 68 1.50 -5.01 35.76
N ASP A 69 1.73 -5.34 34.48
CA ASP A 69 1.07 -6.45 33.80
C ASP A 69 1.35 -7.82 34.44
N ARG A 70 2.63 -8.08 34.73
CA ARG A 70 3.08 -9.35 35.32
C ARG A 70 2.39 -9.63 36.65
N GLY A 71 2.29 -8.61 37.51
CA GLY A 71 1.62 -8.73 38.81
C GLY A 71 0.12 -9.01 38.67
N VAL A 72 -0.54 -8.38 37.69
CA VAL A 72 -1.96 -8.63 37.40
C VAL A 72 -2.17 -10.05 36.87
N ARG A 73 -1.29 -10.55 35.98
CA ARG A 73 -1.39 -11.91 35.45
C ARG A 73 -1.17 -12.96 36.53
N GLU A 74 -0.14 -12.80 37.35
CA GLU A 74 0.14 -13.69 38.49
C GLU A 74 -1.01 -13.69 39.50
N ALA A 75 -1.62 -12.52 39.78
CA ALA A 75 -2.79 -12.41 40.64
C ALA A 75 -4.01 -13.14 40.04
N LEU A 76 -4.29 -12.97 38.74
CA LEU A 76 -5.38 -13.68 38.06
C LEU A 76 -5.18 -15.20 38.07
N GLU A 77 -3.96 -15.67 37.76
CA GLU A 77 -3.63 -17.10 37.80
C GLU A 77 -3.80 -17.68 39.21
N ARG A 78 -3.37 -16.94 40.24
CA ARG A 78 -3.51 -17.36 41.64
C ARG A 78 -4.98 -17.45 42.06
N VAL A 79 -5.81 -16.46 41.70
CA VAL A 79 -7.26 -16.46 41.98
C VAL A 79 -7.95 -17.61 41.26
N HIS A 80 -7.68 -17.82 39.97
CA HIS A 80 -8.31 -18.90 39.20
C HIS A 80 -7.89 -20.30 39.69
N ARG A 81 -6.61 -20.49 40.02
CA ARG A 81 -6.11 -21.77 40.57
C ARG A 81 -6.74 -22.07 41.93
N ARG A 82 -6.85 -21.07 42.80
CA ARG A 82 -7.45 -21.21 44.13
C ARG A 82 -8.95 -21.46 44.06
N ALA A 83 -9.68 -20.71 43.24
CA ALA A 83 -11.09 -20.94 43.00
C ALA A 83 -11.39 -22.37 42.51
N ALA A 84 -10.49 -22.97 41.71
CA ALA A 84 -10.60 -24.36 41.27
C ALA A 84 -10.33 -25.39 42.37
N VAL A 85 -9.34 -25.13 43.24
CA VAL A 85 -8.98 -26.02 44.37
C VAL A 85 -10.05 -25.98 45.47
N GLU A 86 -10.57 -24.80 45.76
CA GLU A 86 -11.51 -24.54 46.85
C GLU A 86 -12.98 -24.54 46.40
N ALA A 87 -13.24 -24.88 45.13
CA ALA A 87 -14.57 -24.95 44.52
C ALA A 87 -15.43 -23.70 44.79
N TRP A 88 -14.83 -22.51 44.65
CA TRP A 88 -15.53 -21.25 44.86
C TRP A 88 -16.73 -21.12 43.92
N THR A 89 -17.86 -20.66 44.46
CA THR A 89 -19.06 -20.38 43.66
C THR A 89 -18.83 -19.18 42.75
N GLU A 90 -19.52 -19.15 41.61
CA GLU A 90 -19.30 -18.11 40.59
C GLU A 90 -19.65 -16.69 41.07
N ASP A 91 -20.45 -16.59 42.13
CA ASP A 91 -20.92 -15.34 42.71
C ASP A 91 -19.89 -14.67 43.64
N VAL A 92 -18.80 -15.37 44.00
CA VAL A 92 -17.73 -14.79 44.85
C VAL A 92 -17.19 -13.50 44.21
N PRO A 93 -17.24 -12.35 44.90
CA PRO A 93 -16.91 -11.05 44.32
C PRO A 93 -15.53 -11.00 43.65
N VAL A 94 -14.51 -11.58 44.28
CA VAL A 94 -13.13 -11.57 43.76
C VAL A 94 -13.00 -12.42 42.49
N LEU A 95 -13.65 -13.59 42.44
CA LEU A 95 -13.67 -14.43 41.25
C LEU A 95 -14.42 -13.76 40.09
N ARG A 96 -15.53 -13.06 40.39
CA ARG A 96 -16.29 -12.28 39.41
C ARG A 96 -15.45 -11.15 38.82
N GLN A 97 -14.71 -10.42 39.66
CA GLN A 97 -13.79 -9.37 39.24
C GLN A 97 -12.62 -9.92 38.42
N ALA A 98 -12.05 -11.06 38.83
CA ALA A 98 -10.99 -11.75 38.08
C ALA A 98 -11.45 -12.17 36.68
N ARG A 99 -12.63 -12.80 36.57
CA ARG A 99 -13.26 -13.16 35.28
C ARG A 99 -13.56 -11.93 34.41
N ALA A 100 -14.05 -10.86 35.01
CA ALA A 100 -14.31 -9.62 34.29
C ALA A 100 -13.02 -9.00 33.73
N LEU A 101 -11.93 -9.03 34.52
CA LEU A 101 -10.63 -8.55 34.10
C LEU A 101 -10.00 -9.43 33.04
N SER A 102 -10.07 -10.76 33.14
CA SER A 102 -9.55 -11.68 32.12
C SER A 102 -10.26 -11.49 30.77
N ALA A 103 -11.59 -11.48 30.77
CA ALA A 103 -12.37 -11.23 29.56
C ALA A 103 -12.07 -9.84 28.94
N ARG A 104 -11.81 -8.84 29.78
CA ARG A 104 -11.42 -7.50 29.31
C ARG A 104 -10.00 -7.47 28.74
N ARG A 105 -9.04 -8.16 29.34
CA ARG A 105 -7.68 -8.33 28.81
C ARG A 105 -7.71 -9.03 27.45
N GLU A 106 -8.53 -10.06 27.28
CA GLU A 106 -8.69 -10.74 25.98
C GLU A 106 -9.26 -9.81 24.91
N ARG A 107 -10.33 -9.06 25.23
CA ARG A 107 -10.89 -8.06 24.30
C ARG A 107 -9.89 -6.98 23.95
N LEU A 108 -9.17 -6.46 24.95
CA LEU A 108 -8.14 -5.45 24.76
C LEU A 108 -6.98 -5.97 23.91
N THR A 109 -6.55 -7.21 24.12
CA THR A 109 -5.51 -7.88 23.31
C THR A 109 -5.96 -7.97 21.85
N ARG A 110 -7.20 -8.43 21.62
CA ARG A 110 -7.78 -8.51 20.28
C ARG A 110 -7.85 -7.15 19.60
N LEU A 111 -8.30 -6.11 20.32
CA LEU A 111 -8.34 -4.75 19.81
C LEU A 111 -6.95 -4.18 19.53
N ALA A 112 -5.97 -4.40 20.42
CA ALA A 112 -4.60 -3.95 20.22
C ALA A 112 -3.98 -4.60 18.98
N ARG A 113 -4.14 -5.92 18.82
CA ARG A 113 -3.73 -6.65 17.60
C ARG A 113 -4.42 -6.10 16.35
N GLN A 114 -5.74 -5.95 16.39
CA GLN A 114 -6.51 -5.39 15.27
C GLN A 114 -6.04 -3.98 14.89
N ARG A 115 -5.69 -3.13 15.88
CA ARG A 115 -5.13 -1.80 15.61
C ARG A 115 -3.71 -1.86 15.08
N LEU A 116 -2.88 -2.78 15.59
CA LEU A 116 -1.51 -2.98 15.14
C LEU A 116 -1.48 -3.46 13.68
N ASP A 117 -2.39 -4.35 13.29
CA ASP A 117 -2.57 -4.82 11.90
C ASP A 117 -2.94 -3.72 10.91
N THR A 118 -3.48 -2.60 11.40
CA THR A 118 -3.73 -1.41 10.57
C THR A 118 -2.47 -0.57 10.31
N LEU A 119 -1.41 -0.76 11.10
CA LEU A 119 -0.18 0.05 11.07
C LEU A 119 1.04 -0.74 10.59
N THR A 120 1.11 -2.05 10.83
CA THR A 120 2.22 -2.93 10.44
C THR A 120 1.73 -4.37 10.27
N VAL A 121 2.58 -5.25 9.76
CA VAL A 121 2.32 -6.70 9.73
C VAL A 121 2.71 -7.27 11.10
N ALA A 122 1.72 -7.53 11.95
CA ALA A 122 1.95 -8.09 13.28
C ALA A 122 2.13 -9.62 13.22
N PRO A 123 3.03 -10.20 14.03
CA PRO A 123 3.04 -11.63 14.30
C PRO A 123 1.69 -12.11 14.89
N PRO A 124 1.26 -13.37 14.64
CA PRO A 124 -0.03 -13.87 15.10
C PRO A 124 -0.17 -13.92 16.63
N ASP A 125 0.94 -14.08 17.36
CA ASP A 125 0.95 -14.39 18.79
C ASP A 125 1.50 -13.28 19.71
N VAL A 126 1.40 -12.01 19.28
CA VAL A 126 1.90 -10.88 20.08
C VAL A 126 1.10 -10.73 21.39
N SER A 127 1.79 -10.65 22.52
CA SER A 127 1.15 -10.42 23.83
C SER A 127 0.50 -9.02 23.89
N LEU A 128 -0.37 -8.78 24.87
CA LEU A 128 -1.02 -7.47 25.01
C LEU A 128 0.01 -6.35 25.19
N GLU A 129 1.02 -6.60 26.03
CA GLU A 129 2.04 -5.63 26.41
C GLU A 129 2.90 -5.28 25.20
N GLU A 130 3.37 -6.31 24.48
CA GLU A 130 4.17 -6.14 23.29
C GLU A 130 3.38 -5.42 22.19
N ALA A 131 2.08 -5.74 22.03
CA ALA A 131 1.22 -5.05 21.07
C ALA A 131 1.07 -3.56 21.40
N LEU A 132 0.88 -3.22 22.68
CA LEU A 132 0.75 -1.84 23.15
C LEU A 132 2.05 -1.05 23.01
N THR A 133 3.20 -1.63 23.38
CA THR A 133 4.52 -1.00 23.22
C THR A 133 4.85 -0.77 21.76
N ARG A 134 4.57 -1.74 20.88
CA ARG A 134 4.75 -1.56 19.42
C ARG A 134 3.83 -0.50 18.84
N LEU A 135 2.56 -0.46 19.26
CA LEU A 135 1.61 0.59 18.87
C LEU A 135 2.13 1.98 19.28
N GLU A 136 2.65 2.11 20.49
CA GLU A 136 3.21 3.35 21.00
C GLU A 136 4.43 3.80 20.20
N ALA A 137 5.39 2.90 19.97
CA ALA A 137 6.59 3.20 19.18
C ALA A 137 6.25 3.67 17.76
N LEU A 138 5.30 3.00 17.10
CA LEU A 138 4.86 3.35 15.75
C LEU A 138 4.14 4.71 15.69
N LEU A 139 3.31 5.03 16.69
CA LEU A 139 2.56 6.29 16.74
C LEU A 139 3.44 7.48 17.14
N ARG A 140 4.46 7.28 17.97
CA ARG A 140 5.40 8.32 18.41
C ARG A 140 6.37 8.75 17.31
N GLN A 141 6.58 7.94 16.28
CA GLN A 141 7.44 8.27 15.14
C GLN A 141 6.62 8.94 14.02
N PRO A 142 6.56 10.29 13.96
CA PRO A 142 5.84 10.99 12.90
C PRO A 142 6.49 10.71 11.55
N VAL A 143 5.65 10.51 10.53
CA VAL A 143 6.12 10.38 9.16
C VAL A 143 6.48 11.77 8.64
N SER A 144 7.78 12.02 8.44
CA SER A 144 8.23 13.24 7.76
C SER A 144 7.75 13.24 6.31
N LYS A 145 7.08 14.31 5.90
CA LYS A 145 6.64 14.55 4.51
C LYS A 145 7.74 15.13 3.64
N ALA A 146 8.72 15.78 4.25
CA ALA A 146 9.86 16.35 3.56
C ALA A 146 10.82 15.24 3.13
N LEU A 147 11.49 15.44 2.00
CA LEU A 147 12.62 14.62 1.60
C LEU A 147 13.72 14.80 2.65
N LYS A 148 14.34 13.68 3.05
CA LYS A 148 15.55 13.71 3.84
C LYS A 148 16.72 14.16 2.96
N GLU A 149 17.79 14.63 3.60
CA GLU A 149 19.03 14.93 2.90
C GLU A 149 19.57 13.67 2.20
N GLY A 150 19.83 13.76 0.89
CA GLY A 150 20.22 12.62 0.05
C GLY A 150 19.06 11.75 -0.49
N GLU A 151 17.82 12.01 -0.10
CA GLU A 151 16.64 11.30 -0.60
C GLU A 151 16.17 11.89 -1.95
N VAL A 152 16.14 11.07 -3.00
CA VAL A 152 15.74 11.48 -4.36
C VAL A 152 14.27 11.13 -4.59
N LEU A 153 13.47 12.06 -5.10
CA LEU A 153 12.10 11.80 -5.52
C LEU A 153 12.10 10.98 -6.82
N VAL A 154 11.55 9.77 -6.76
CA VAL A 154 11.55 8.78 -7.84
C VAL A 154 10.32 8.90 -8.71
N PHE A 155 9.17 9.05 -8.07
CA PHE A 155 7.88 9.15 -8.74
C PHE A 155 7.00 10.11 -7.97
N GLU A 156 6.54 11.16 -8.63
CA GLU A 156 5.39 11.94 -8.21
C GLU A 156 4.44 11.99 -9.40
N PRO A 157 3.18 11.53 -9.26
CA PRO A 157 2.23 11.62 -10.34
C PRO A 157 2.03 13.10 -10.70
N ALA A 158 2.41 13.45 -11.93
CA ALA A 158 2.22 14.79 -12.46
C ALA A 158 0.75 15.16 -12.34
N HIS A 159 0.46 16.25 -11.61
CA HIS A 159 -0.89 16.81 -11.58
C HIS A 159 -1.15 17.46 -12.95
N GLY A 160 -1.69 16.66 -13.87
CA GLY A 160 -2.12 17.10 -15.19
C GLY A 160 -1.22 16.62 -16.34
N ARG A 161 -1.88 16.17 -17.41
CA ARG A 161 -1.38 15.87 -18.77
C ARG A 161 -1.07 14.42 -19.18
N SER A 162 -1.36 13.37 -18.40
CA SER A 162 -1.57 12.05 -19.05
C SER A 162 -3.01 12.01 -19.56
N ARG A 163 -3.18 12.26 -20.86
CA ARG A 163 -4.46 12.12 -21.59
C ARG A 163 -4.67 10.68 -22.06
N GLU A 164 -3.77 9.78 -21.70
CA GLU A 164 -3.91 8.36 -21.98
C GLU A 164 -4.74 7.70 -20.88
N PRO A 165 -5.88 7.11 -21.24
CA PRO A 165 -6.54 6.20 -20.34
C PRO A 165 -5.60 5.01 -20.12
N GLY A 166 -5.28 4.71 -18.86
CA GLY A 166 -4.89 3.34 -18.53
C GLY A 166 -5.97 2.37 -19.04
N PRO A 167 -5.65 1.09 -19.28
CA PRO A 167 -6.63 0.10 -19.72
C PRO A 167 -7.80 0.10 -18.71
N GLY A 168 -8.90 0.73 -19.13
CA GLY A 168 -9.88 1.24 -18.19
C GLY A 168 -10.46 2.61 -18.54
N MET A 169 -10.54 3.01 -19.82
CA MET A 169 -11.39 4.16 -20.21
C MET A 169 -12.91 3.87 -20.04
N GLY A 170 -13.28 2.71 -19.48
CA GLY A 170 -14.57 2.47 -18.82
C GLY A 170 -14.57 2.75 -17.31
N GLY A 171 -13.46 3.29 -16.78
CA GLY A 171 -13.16 3.46 -15.36
C GLY A 171 -13.84 4.66 -14.73
N MET A 172 -15.16 4.60 -14.62
CA MET A 172 -15.78 5.09 -13.39
C MET A 172 -15.23 4.22 -12.25
N ASN A 173 -14.06 4.60 -11.72
CA ASN A 173 -13.40 3.99 -10.55
C ASN A 173 -14.14 4.41 -9.27
N VAL A 174 -15.44 4.18 -9.30
CA VAL A 174 -16.40 4.44 -8.24
C VAL A 174 -16.72 3.03 -7.73
N PRO A 175 -16.45 2.69 -6.45
CA PRO A 175 -16.80 1.37 -5.93
C PRO A 175 -18.24 1.02 -6.32
N SER A 176 -18.56 -0.25 -6.50
CA SER A 176 -19.90 -0.68 -6.97
C SER A 176 -21.05 -0.11 -6.13
N LEU A 177 -20.78 0.18 -4.85
CA LEU A 177 -21.71 0.78 -3.89
C LEU A 177 -22.22 2.17 -4.35
N PRO A 178 -21.37 3.16 -4.65
CA PRO A 178 -21.86 4.42 -5.21
C PRO A 178 -22.50 4.32 -6.61
N LEU A 179 -22.20 3.30 -7.42
CA LEU A 179 -22.92 3.06 -8.68
C LEU A 179 -24.38 2.65 -8.46
N LEU A 180 -24.67 1.96 -7.35
CA LEU A 180 -26.03 1.59 -6.90
C LEU A 180 -26.76 2.76 -6.22
N MET A 181 -26.02 3.72 -5.64
CA MET A 181 -26.63 4.88 -4.98
C MET A 181 -27.29 5.85 -5.97
N VAL A 182 -26.79 5.93 -7.22
CA VAL A 182 -27.37 6.79 -8.27
C VAL A 182 -28.80 6.37 -8.66
N PRO A 183 -29.08 5.10 -9.04
CA PRO A 183 -30.45 4.68 -9.35
C PRO A 183 -31.35 4.66 -8.11
N LEU A 184 -30.82 4.35 -6.93
CA LEU A 184 -31.57 4.40 -5.67
C LEU A 184 -31.97 5.83 -5.30
N GLY A 185 -31.06 6.79 -5.46
CA GLY A 185 -31.32 8.22 -5.26
C GLY A 185 -32.31 8.78 -6.27
N ALA A 186 -32.23 8.35 -7.53
CA ALA A 186 -33.20 8.71 -8.56
C ALA A 186 -34.60 8.12 -8.27
N LEU A 187 -34.68 6.87 -7.82
CA LEU A 187 -35.93 6.23 -7.42
C LEU A 187 -36.57 6.92 -6.21
N LEU A 188 -35.77 7.24 -5.19
CA LEU A 188 -36.23 7.96 -4.00
C LEU A 188 -36.71 9.37 -4.36
N PHE A 189 -36.02 10.07 -5.27
CA PHE A 189 -36.44 11.36 -5.80
C PHE A 189 -37.81 11.28 -6.49
N ILE A 190 -38.03 10.28 -7.34
CA ILE A 190 -39.31 10.06 -8.03
C ILE A 190 -40.43 9.76 -7.02
N LEU A 191 -40.18 8.92 -6.01
CA LEU A 191 -41.14 8.61 -4.96
C LEU A 191 -41.50 9.83 -4.09
N LEU A 192 -40.51 10.67 -3.76
CA LEU A 192 -40.72 11.92 -3.02
C LEU A 192 -41.51 12.94 -3.84
N LEU A 193 -41.26 13.07 -5.15
CA LEU A 193 -42.06 13.92 -6.03
C LEU A 193 -43.51 13.44 -6.13
N ALA A 194 -43.75 12.13 -6.14
CA ALA A 194 -45.09 11.54 -6.20
C ALA A 194 -45.89 11.69 -4.88
N SER A 195 -45.22 12.02 -3.76
CA SER A 195 -45.83 12.08 -2.44
C SER A 195 -46.65 13.35 -2.15
N GLY A 196 -46.52 14.40 -2.97
CA GLY A 196 -47.27 15.66 -2.82
C GLY A 196 -46.91 16.51 -1.59
N LEU A 197 -45.91 16.11 -0.80
CA LEU A 197 -45.46 16.84 0.39
C LEU A 197 -44.66 18.11 0.01
N PRO A 198 -44.91 19.27 0.63
CA PRO A 198 -44.30 20.55 0.23
C PRO A 198 -42.77 20.59 0.42
N TRP A 199 -42.23 19.79 1.34
CA TRP A 199 -40.81 19.67 1.66
C TRP A 199 -40.13 18.49 0.94
N ALA A 200 -40.90 17.62 0.27
CA ALA A 200 -40.37 16.44 -0.41
C ALA A 200 -39.58 16.77 -1.68
N ARG A 201 -39.90 17.89 -2.34
CA ARG A 201 -39.13 18.36 -3.51
C ARG A 201 -37.72 18.81 -3.12
N GLU A 202 -37.58 19.52 -1.99
CA GLU A 202 -36.28 19.95 -1.49
C GLU A 202 -35.44 18.78 -0.99
N LEU A 203 -36.03 17.87 -0.21
CA LEU A 203 -35.36 16.64 0.24
C LEU A 203 -34.98 15.75 -0.93
N GLY A 204 -35.85 15.61 -1.92
CA GLY A 204 -35.58 14.87 -3.13
C GLY A 204 -34.37 15.44 -3.89
N MET A 205 -34.33 16.76 -4.10
CA MET A 205 -33.20 17.43 -4.76
C MET A 205 -31.90 17.28 -3.96
N ALA A 206 -31.96 17.35 -2.62
CA ALA A 206 -30.81 17.14 -1.75
C ALA A 206 -30.27 15.69 -1.85
N PHE A 207 -31.17 14.69 -1.84
CA PHE A 207 -30.79 13.28 -2.02
C PHE A 207 -30.24 13.00 -3.41
N LEU A 208 -30.81 13.59 -4.45
CA LEU A 208 -30.33 13.48 -5.82
C LEU A 208 -28.94 14.10 -5.95
N GLY A 209 -28.74 15.30 -5.40
CA GLY A 209 -27.45 15.98 -5.35
C GLY A 209 -26.40 15.20 -4.54
N LEU A 210 -26.78 14.59 -3.42
CA LEU A 210 -25.90 13.72 -2.63
C LEU A 210 -25.59 12.40 -3.33
N SER A 211 -26.52 11.86 -4.11
CA SER A 211 -26.33 10.59 -4.83
C SER A 211 -25.47 10.76 -6.09
N LEU A 212 -25.60 11.90 -6.79
CA LEU A 212 -24.76 12.26 -7.93
C LEU A 212 -23.38 12.79 -7.50
N GLY A 213 -23.34 13.70 -6.51
CA GLY A 213 -22.13 14.39 -6.07
C GLY A 213 -21.37 13.69 -4.95
N GLY A 214 -22.07 12.98 -4.05
CA GLY A 214 -21.48 12.30 -2.89
C GLY A 214 -20.41 11.27 -3.23
N PRO A 215 -20.58 10.41 -4.26
CA PRO A 215 -19.54 9.48 -4.70
C PRO A 215 -18.25 10.16 -5.15
N LEU A 216 -18.38 11.26 -5.90
CA LEU A 216 -17.25 12.03 -6.41
C LEU A 216 -16.53 12.74 -5.27
N VAL A 217 -17.28 13.42 -4.39
CA VAL A 217 -16.74 14.08 -3.19
C VAL A 217 -16.07 13.06 -2.27
N TRP A 218 -16.68 11.90 -2.04
CA TRP A 218 -16.11 10.84 -1.22
C TRP A 218 -14.82 10.26 -1.80
N SER A 219 -14.77 10.05 -3.11
CA SER A 219 -13.57 9.58 -3.81
C SER A 219 -12.44 10.61 -3.71
N VAL A 220 -12.75 11.91 -3.82
CA VAL A 220 -11.77 13.00 -3.64
C VAL A 220 -11.28 13.05 -2.19
N LEU A 221 -12.16 12.93 -1.21
CA LEU A 221 -11.79 12.93 0.22
C LEU A 221 -10.94 11.72 0.62
N ARG A 222 -11.18 10.56 -0.02
CA ARG A 222 -10.35 9.36 0.17
C ARG A 222 -9.03 9.40 -0.60
N SER A 223 -8.94 10.23 -1.64
CA SER A 223 -7.73 10.35 -2.45
C SER A 223 -6.57 10.99 -1.68
N GLY A 224 -5.41 10.99 -2.32
CA GLY A 224 -4.17 11.47 -1.75
C GLY A 224 -3.07 11.42 -2.78
N ARG A 225 -1.87 11.76 -2.33
CA ARG A 225 -0.67 11.79 -3.15
C ARG A 225 0.25 10.65 -2.77
N VAL A 226 0.54 9.76 -3.72
CA VAL A 226 1.65 8.82 -3.60
C VAL A 226 2.92 9.49 -4.10
N ARG A 227 4.01 9.35 -3.36
CA ARG A 227 5.37 9.67 -3.79
C ARG A 227 6.24 8.47 -3.55
N ILE A 228 7.03 8.06 -4.53
CA ILE A 228 8.11 7.10 -4.31
C ILE A 228 9.39 7.90 -4.24
N THR A 229 10.24 7.59 -3.27
CA THR A 229 11.58 8.14 -3.15
C THR A 229 12.60 7.01 -3.22
N SER A 230 13.89 7.33 -3.26
CA SER A 230 14.97 6.35 -3.30
C SER A 230 14.99 5.42 -2.08
N GLU A 231 14.37 5.80 -0.97
CA GLU A 231 14.36 5.05 0.28
C GLU A 231 12.98 4.52 0.68
N ARG A 232 11.89 5.21 0.31
CA ARG A 232 10.56 4.95 0.87
C ARG A 232 9.42 5.31 -0.07
N VAL A 233 8.29 4.68 0.18
CA VAL A 233 7.00 5.03 -0.40
C VAL A 233 6.26 5.91 0.59
N LEU A 234 5.79 7.06 0.13
CA LEU A 234 5.04 8.03 0.91
C LEU A 234 3.61 8.14 0.38
N TRP A 235 2.63 7.99 1.26
CA TRP A 235 1.24 8.29 0.97
C TRP A 235 0.76 9.44 1.85
N THR A 236 0.33 10.53 1.20
CA THR A 236 -0.25 11.70 1.86
C THR A 236 -1.73 11.79 1.50
N PRO A 237 -2.64 11.29 2.36
CA PRO A 237 -4.08 11.43 2.10
C PRO A 237 -4.51 12.90 2.19
N VAL A 238 -5.56 13.28 1.45
CA VAL A 238 -6.20 14.60 1.60
C VAL A 238 -6.71 14.78 3.04
N PHE A 239 -7.25 13.71 3.62
CA PHE A 239 -7.67 13.68 5.02
C PHE A 239 -7.00 12.52 5.77
N GLY A 240 -6.17 12.85 6.77
CA GLY A 240 -5.51 11.87 7.63
C GLY A 240 -4.03 12.14 7.86
N ALA A 241 -3.34 11.18 8.46
CA ALA A 241 -1.89 11.23 8.65
C ALA A 241 -1.16 10.63 7.44
N ALA A 242 -0.01 11.21 7.10
CA ALA A 242 0.88 10.64 6.10
C ALA A 242 1.41 9.28 6.57
N GLN A 243 1.61 8.36 5.63
CA GLN A 243 2.13 7.03 5.85
C GLN A 243 3.41 6.87 5.02
N ALA A 244 4.41 6.19 5.59
CA ALA A 244 5.65 5.84 4.91
C ALA A 244 5.94 4.36 5.11
N VAL A 245 6.50 3.72 4.09
CA VAL A 245 7.08 2.36 4.16
C VAL A 245 8.43 2.40 3.47
N ARG A 246 9.47 1.85 4.10
CA ARG A 246 10.79 1.79 3.47
C ARG A 246 10.79 0.77 2.33
N LEU A 247 11.40 1.11 1.20
CA LEU A 247 11.42 0.25 0.01
C LEU A 247 12.13 -1.08 0.26
N ASP A 248 13.26 -1.05 0.97
CA ASP A 248 14.06 -2.22 1.33
C ASP A 248 13.35 -3.19 2.28
N SER A 249 12.35 -2.72 3.02
CA SER A 249 11.55 -3.54 3.93
C SER A 249 10.39 -4.26 3.25
N ILE A 250 10.09 -3.95 1.99
CA ILE A 250 8.95 -4.53 1.26
C ILE A 250 9.32 -5.94 0.79
N LEU A 251 8.61 -6.93 1.34
CA LEU A 251 8.75 -8.33 0.96
C LEU A 251 8.28 -8.59 -0.48
N ASP A 252 8.61 -9.77 -1.02
CA ASP A 252 8.29 -10.12 -2.42
C ASP A 252 6.79 -10.08 -2.74
N ASP A 253 5.95 -10.49 -1.79
CA ASP A 253 4.50 -10.35 -1.84
C ASP A 253 4.01 -9.16 -0.99
N GLY A 254 4.84 -8.12 -0.84
CA GLY A 254 4.52 -6.96 -0.01
C GLY A 254 3.52 -5.99 -0.67
N VAL A 255 3.38 -6.04 -2.00
CA VAL A 255 2.60 -5.07 -2.78
C VAL A 255 1.37 -5.74 -3.39
N HIS A 256 0.18 -5.29 -3.00
CA HIS A 256 -1.07 -5.84 -3.51
C HIS A 256 -2.12 -4.77 -3.79
N LEU A 257 -2.92 -4.99 -4.82
CA LEU A 257 -4.11 -4.21 -5.09
C LEU A 257 -5.33 -4.95 -4.53
N ASP A 258 -5.99 -4.34 -3.54
CA ASP A 258 -7.30 -4.80 -3.10
C ASP A 258 -8.33 -4.43 -4.19
N ARG A 259 -8.72 -5.41 -5.01
CA ARG A 259 -9.67 -5.21 -6.12
C ARG A 259 -11.07 -4.82 -5.67
N SER A 260 -11.43 -5.07 -4.40
CA SER A 260 -12.77 -4.72 -3.89
C SER A 260 -12.90 -3.24 -3.58
N GLN A 261 -11.82 -2.60 -3.12
CA GLN A 261 -11.79 -1.18 -2.76
C GLN A 261 -10.91 -0.33 -3.68
N PHE A 262 -10.18 -0.96 -4.59
CA PHE A 262 -9.13 -0.36 -5.42
C PHE A 262 -8.08 0.40 -4.59
N ASP A 263 -7.77 -0.15 -3.41
CA ASP A 263 -6.76 0.38 -2.51
C ASP A 263 -5.44 -0.37 -2.72
N LEU A 264 -4.35 0.37 -2.94
CA LEU A 264 -3.01 -0.20 -2.97
C LEU A 264 -2.52 -0.41 -1.54
N VAL A 265 -2.20 -1.65 -1.21
CA VAL A 265 -1.65 -2.04 0.08
C VAL A 265 -0.18 -2.40 -0.10
N VAL A 266 0.68 -1.69 0.61
CA VAL A 266 2.12 -1.96 0.69
C VAL A 266 2.45 -2.40 2.11
N LYS A 267 3.09 -3.57 2.22
CA LYS A 267 3.49 -4.20 3.48
C LYS A 267 5.02 -4.27 3.53
N GLY A 268 5.60 -3.59 4.50
CA GLY A 268 7.01 -3.69 4.88
C GLY A 268 7.17 -3.52 6.38
N ASP A 269 8.09 -2.66 6.80
CA ASP A 269 8.23 -2.23 8.21
C ASP A 269 6.92 -1.65 8.78
N ARG A 270 6.19 -0.96 7.93
CA ARG A 270 4.84 -0.45 8.17
C ARG A 270 3.89 -0.97 7.10
N ARG A 271 2.60 -0.84 7.39
CA ARG A 271 1.53 -1.06 6.42
C ARG A 271 1.07 0.30 5.91
N LEU A 272 1.15 0.48 4.59
CA LEU A 272 0.62 1.65 3.90
C LEU A 272 -0.58 1.24 3.06
N CYS A 273 -1.67 1.99 3.21
CA CYS A 273 -2.86 1.85 2.38
C CYS A 273 -3.10 3.16 1.64
N ALA A 274 -2.75 3.16 0.34
CA ALA A 274 -3.03 4.26 -0.57
C ALA A 274 -4.38 4.01 -1.24
N ARG A 275 -5.31 4.95 -1.06
CA ARG A 275 -6.70 4.77 -1.46
C ARG A 275 -6.99 5.45 -2.78
N SER A 276 -7.79 4.81 -3.63
CA SER A 276 -8.23 5.37 -4.92
C SER A 276 -7.06 5.86 -5.79
N VAL A 277 -6.01 5.06 -5.89
CA VAL A 277 -4.79 5.39 -6.64
C VAL A 277 -5.08 5.34 -8.15
N ARG A 278 -4.69 6.38 -8.88
CA ARG A 278 -4.71 6.40 -10.36
C ARG A 278 -3.50 5.62 -10.89
N ASP A 279 -3.70 4.85 -11.96
CA ASP A 279 -2.70 3.94 -12.53
C ASP A 279 -2.01 3.04 -11.48
N ALA A 280 -2.83 2.29 -10.73
CA ALA A 280 -2.33 1.39 -9.69
C ALA A 280 -1.31 0.37 -10.25
N LEU A 281 -1.48 -0.08 -11.49
CA LEU A 281 -0.58 -1.02 -12.14
C LEU A 281 0.78 -0.39 -12.48
N GLY A 282 0.81 0.83 -13.01
CA GLY A 282 2.05 1.59 -13.17
C GLY A 282 2.77 1.78 -11.85
N LEU A 283 2.04 2.18 -10.80
CA LEU A 283 2.64 2.36 -9.47
C LEU A 283 3.19 1.05 -8.88
N MET A 284 2.45 -0.06 -9.00
CA MET A 284 2.93 -1.37 -8.56
C MET A 284 4.20 -1.79 -9.28
N LEU A 285 4.27 -1.53 -10.59
CA LEU A 285 5.47 -1.81 -11.39
C LEU A 285 6.66 -0.97 -10.93
N SER A 286 6.48 0.35 -10.76
CA SER A 286 7.53 1.23 -10.24
C SER A 286 7.99 0.77 -8.85
N LEU A 287 7.07 0.41 -7.94
CA LEU A 287 7.43 -0.11 -6.62
C LEU A 287 8.22 -1.43 -6.69
N GLU A 288 7.83 -2.33 -7.59
CA GLU A 288 8.49 -3.62 -7.78
C GLU A 288 9.92 -3.46 -8.30
N LEU A 289 10.14 -2.49 -9.19
CA LEU A 289 11.46 -2.15 -9.70
C LEU A 289 12.31 -1.43 -8.65
N HIS A 290 11.76 -0.44 -7.94
CA HIS A 290 12.52 0.41 -7.01
C HIS A 290 12.78 -0.23 -5.65
N ARG A 291 12.09 -1.33 -5.31
CA ARG A 291 12.40 -2.11 -4.10
C ARG A 291 13.57 -3.10 -4.27
N GLN A 292 14.07 -3.28 -5.51
CA GLN A 292 15.10 -4.27 -5.82
C GLN A 292 16.29 -3.64 -6.54
N PRO A 293 17.50 -4.23 -6.45
CA PRO A 293 18.58 -3.91 -7.37
C PRO A 293 18.13 -4.12 -8.82
N PRO A 294 18.59 -3.30 -9.79
CA PRO A 294 19.60 -2.25 -9.65
C PRO A 294 19.07 -0.89 -9.18
N LEU A 295 17.74 -0.70 -9.09
CA LEU A 295 17.14 0.63 -8.87
C LEU A 295 16.96 1.01 -7.39
N LEU A 296 17.26 0.09 -6.47
CA LEU A 296 17.20 0.33 -5.03
C LEU A 296 18.28 1.32 -4.56
N GLY A 297 17.86 2.39 -3.89
CA GLY A 297 18.74 3.35 -3.23
C GLY A 297 19.12 4.58 -4.06
N ALA A 298 19.74 5.57 -3.40
CA ALA A 298 20.09 6.85 -4.01
C ALA A 298 21.27 6.76 -5.01
N ALA A 299 22.15 5.77 -4.85
CA ALA A 299 23.33 5.58 -5.69
C ALA A 299 22.98 5.25 -7.15
N ALA A 300 21.86 4.55 -7.36
CA ALA A 300 21.31 4.32 -8.69
C ALA A 300 20.90 5.63 -9.40
N ARG A 301 20.87 6.77 -8.71
CA ARG A 301 20.24 8.03 -9.15
C ARG A 301 21.05 9.29 -8.84
N SER A 302 22.36 9.16 -8.64
CA SER A 302 23.26 10.32 -8.62
C SER A 302 23.42 10.98 -10.00
N GLY A 303 22.77 10.44 -11.04
CA GLY A 303 22.73 10.99 -12.40
C GLY A 303 21.32 11.45 -12.80
N GLU A 304 21.27 12.45 -13.69
CA GLU A 304 20.05 12.85 -14.40
C GLU A 304 19.54 11.67 -15.25
N GLN A 305 18.21 11.58 -15.42
CA GLN A 305 17.60 10.56 -16.27
C GLN A 305 18.27 10.55 -17.65
N LEU A 306 18.67 9.38 -18.17
CA LEU A 306 19.34 9.27 -19.46
C LEU A 306 18.51 9.93 -20.56
N GLU A 307 19.00 11.06 -21.08
CA GLU A 307 18.33 11.83 -22.13
C GLU A 307 18.55 11.24 -23.54
N ASP A 308 19.64 10.50 -23.73
CA ASP A 308 20.00 9.88 -25.02
C ASP A 308 19.41 8.47 -25.16
N VAL A 309 18.16 8.29 -24.72
CA VAL A 309 17.37 7.07 -24.89
C VAL A 309 16.02 7.45 -25.45
N ALA A 310 15.62 6.83 -26.56
CA ALA A 310 14.29 6.96 -27.12
C ALA A 310 13.59 5.59 -27.11
N LEU A 311 12.44 5.52 -26.43
CA LEU A 311 11.56 4.35 -26.43
C LEU A 311 10.45 4.61 -27.46
N LEU A 312 10.41 3.80 -28.52
CA LEU A 312 9.58 4.07 -29.69
C LEU A 312 8.70 2.86 -29.97
N PRO A 313 7.38 3.01 -30.14
CA PRO A 313 6.57 1.94 -30.71
C PRO A 313 7.11 1.58 -32.09
N ALA A 314 7.32 0.29 -32.33
CA ALA A 314 8.02 -0.21 -33.50
C ALA A 314 7.46 -1.54 -33.98
N LYS A 315 7.77 -1.86 -35.24
CA LYS A 315 7.39 -3.10 -35.90
C LYS A 315 8.58 -3.67 -36.66
N VAL A 316 8.79 -4.98 -36.56
CA VAL A 316 9.76 -5.73 -37.36
C VAL A 316 9.01 -6.84 -38.10
N GLY A 317 8.93 -6.73 -39.43
CA GLY A 317 8.05 -7.60 -40.22
C GLY A 317 6.59 -7.44 -39.80
N ASP A 318 5.99 -8.52 -39.28
CA ASP A 318 4.61 -8.54 -38.77
C ASP A 318 4.49 -8.46 -37.24
N VAL A 319 5.61 -8.29 -36.53
CA VAL A 319 5.64 -8.29 -35.07
C VAL A 319 5.72 -6.87 -34.54
N ASP A 320 4.72 -6.47 -33.76
CA ASP A 320 4.70 -5.20 -33.02
C ASP A 320 5.51 -5.31 -31.72
N GLY A 321 6.06 -4.18 -31.28
CA GLY A 321 6.94 -4.11 -30.11
C GLY A 321 7.40 -2.70 -29.77
N VAL A 322 8.38 -2.62 -28.88
CA VAL A 322 9.09 -1.39 -28.53
C VAL A 322 10.52 -1.43 -29.02
N CYS A 323 10.95 -0.35 -29.66
CA CYS A 323 12.33 -0.08 -30.03
C CYS A 323 12.99 0.81 -28.97
N VAL A 324 14.12 0.36 -28.42
CA VAL A 324 15.03 1.16 -27.62
C VAL A 324 16.11 1.67 -28.55
N LEU A 325 16.08 2.97 -28.82
CA LEU A 325 17.06 3.62 -29.67
C LEU A 325 18.07 4.38 -28.79
N ARG A 326 19.35 4.11 -29.03
CA ARG A 326 20.49 4.73 -28.34
C ARG A 326 21.58 5.16 -29.33
N PRO A 327 22.52 6.06 -28.92
CA PRO A 327 23.63 6.49 -29.76
C PRO A 327 24.48 5.34 -30.33
N HIS A 328 24.59 4.23 -29.61
CA HIS A 328 25.49 3.12 -29.94
C HIS A 328 24.80 1.76 -30.09
N ALA A 329 23.48 1.71 -29.97
CA ALA A 329 22.73 0.46 -30.05
C ALA A 329 21.28 0.72 -30.43
N LEU A 330 20.67 -0.27 -31.07
CA LEU A 330 19.24 -0.39 -31.21
C LEU A 330 18.81 -1.75 -30.66
N ALA A 331 17.74 -1.77 -29.87
CA ALA A 331 17.11 -3.01 -29.43
C ALA A 331 15.62 -2.98 -29.79
N PHE A 332 15.08 -4.14 -30.18
CA PHE A 332 13.66 -4.34 -30.40
C PHE A 332 13.16 -5.44 -29.45
N ILE A 333 12.08 -5.14 -28.72
CA ILE A 333 11.44 -6.06 -27.78
C ILE A 333 10.00 -6.25 -28.23
N PRO A 334 9.55 -7.49 -28.53
CA PRO A 334 8.17 -7.75 -28.93
C PRO A 334 7.14 -7.38 -27.86
N ASP A 335 5.94 -7.01 -28.28
CA ASP A 335 4.81 -6.72 -27.39
C ASP A 335 4.38 -7.95 -26.57
N ARG A 336 3.64 -7.69 -25.49
CA ARG A 336 3.13 -8.65 -24.50
C ARG A 336 4.22 -9.38 -23.74
N ARG A 337 5.41 -8.76 -23.64
CA ARG A 337 6.59 -9.30 -22.97
C ARG A 337 6.96 -8.56 -21.68
N GLY A 338 6.09 -7.68 -21.17
CA GLY A 338 6.34 -6.91 -19.95
C GLY A 338 6.77 -7.76 -18.74
N PRO A 339 6.04 -8.82 -18.36
CA PRO A 339 6.44 -9.68 -17.23
C PRO A 339 7.80 -10.34 -17.42
N GLN A 340 8.13 -10.79 -18.64
CA GLN A 340 9.44 -11.36 -18.95
C GLN A 340 10.54 -10.29 -18.89
N ALA A 341 10.26 -9.07 -19.34
CA ALA A 341 11.18 -7.95 -19.24
C ALA A 341 11.47 -7.60 -17.77
N LEU A 342 10.43 -7.50 -16.94
CA LEU A 342 10.58 -7.26 -15.51
C LEU A 342 11.41 -8.36 -14.84
N GLN A 343 11.09 -9.63 -15.09
CA GLN A 343 11.84 -10.78 -14.57
C GLN A 343 13.30 -10.77 -15.02
N ALA A 344 13.60 -10.36 -16.26
CA ALA A 344 14.97 -10.30 -16.75
C ALA A 344 15.82 -9.24 -16.02
N VAL A 345 15.18 -8.15 -15.58
CA VAL A 345 15.81 -7.07 -14.83
C VAL A 345 16.01 -7.45 -13.38
N THR A 346 14.96 -7.89 -12.70
CA THR A 346 14.94 -8.19 -11.25
C THR A 346 15.50 -9.56 -10.91
N GLY A 347 15.56 -10.47 -11.88
CA GLY A 347 15.95 -11.88 -11.67
C GLY A 347 14.87 -12.72 -10.98
N LYS A 348 13.69 -12.16 -10.68
CA LYS A 348 12.61 -12.83 -9.94
C LYS A 348 11.33 -12.93 -10.76
N PRO A 349 10.54 -14.01 -10.62
CA PRO A 349 9.23 -14.08 -11.24
C PRO A 349 8.31 -13.01 -10.64
N THR A 350 7.42 -12.44 -11.47
CA THR A 350 6.47 -11.42 -11.04
C THR A 350 5.02 -11.90 -11.17
N PRO A 351 4.16 -11.64 -10.17
CA PRO A 351 2.72 -11.86 -10.31
C PRO A 351 2.03 -10.76 -11.12
N LEU A 352 2.73 -9.65 -11.43
CA LEU A 352 2.19 -8.53 -12.19
C LEU A 352 1.97 -8.93 -13.67
N LYS A 353 0.84 -8.49 -14.23
CA LYS A 353 0.44 -8.74 -15.63
C LYS A 353 -0.23 -7.50 -16.20
N GLY A 354 -0.30 -7.42 -17.53
CA GLY A 354 -1.03 -6.35 -18.23
C GLY A 354 -0.25 -5.05 -18.38
N PHE A 355 1.09 -5.13 -18.42
CA PHE A 355 1.98 -4.03 -18.77
C PHE A 355 2.94 -4.47 -19.87
N GLU A 356 3.50 -3.49 -20.57
CA GLU A 356 4.44 -3.68 -21.67
C GLU A 356 5.89 -3.38 -21.24
N ALA A 357 6.85 -3.79 -22.06
CA ALA A 357 8.28 -3.66 -21.74
C ALA A 357 8.75 -2.19 -21.70
N ASP A 358 8.10 -1.30 -22.43
CA ASP A 358 8.35 0.14 -22.43
C ASP A 358 8.32 0.75 -21.03
N ARG A 359 7.33 0.38 -20.20
CA ARG A 359 7.21 0.87 -18.81
C ARG A 359 8.38 0.43 -17.93
N VAL A 360 8.90 -0.78 -18.13
CA VAL A 360 10.08 -1.28 -17.42
C VAL A 360 11.32 -0.49 -17.85
N LEU A 361 11.49 -0.31 -19.15
CA LEU A 361 12.64 0.36 -19.74
C LEU A 361 12.68 1.85 -19.40
N GLU A 362 11.53 2.50 -19.27
CA GLU A 362 11.43 3.90 -18.88
C GLU A 362 11.96 4.12 -17.46
N GLU A 363 11.61 3.23 -16.52
CA GLU A 363 12.12 3.26 -15.15
C GLU A 363 13.63 2.96 -15.08
N LEU A 364 14.18 2.20 -16.03
CA LEU A 364 15.62 1.91 -16.07
C LEU A 364 16.45 3.10 -16.53
N ARG A 365 15.86 4.14 -17.17
CA ARG A 365 16.60 5.34 -17.60
C ARG A 365 17.22 6.13 -16.46
N TRP A 366 16.81 5.83 -15.23
CA TRP A 366 17.44 6.37 -14.02
C TRP A 366 18.82 5.79 -13.75
N LEU A 367 19.15 4.62 -14.32
CA LEU A 367 20.44 3.98 -14.16
C LEU A 367 21.54 4.65 -14.99
N PRO A 368 22.82 4.48 -14.61
CA PRO A 368 23.95 4.81 -15.46
C PRO A 368 23.88 4.11 -16.83
N ALA A 369 24.41 4.76 -17.87
CA ALA A 369 24.31 4.29 -19.26
C ALA A 369 24.77 2.84 -19.47
N ALA A 370 25.83 2.40 -18.79
CA ALA A 370 26.36 1.04 -18.89
C ALA A 370 25.44 0.00 -18.24
N GLU A 371 24.86 0.32 -17.07
CA GLU A 371 23.92 -0.56 -16.38
C GLU A 371 22.59 -0.65 -17.13
N PHE A 372 22.12 0.48 -17.69
CA PHE A 372 20.97 0.51 -18.59
C PHE A 372 21.17 -0.45 -19.77
N ASP A 373 22.30 -0.35 -20.48
CA ASP A 373 22.60 -1.21 -21.63
C ASP A 373 22.67 -2.69 -21.25
N ALA A 374 23.28 -3.01 -20.10
CA ALA A 374 23.31 -4.36 -19.57
C ALA A 374 21.90 -4.90 -19.26
N CYS A 375 21.02 -4.06 -18.71
CA CYS A 375 19.62 -4.43 -18.46
C CYS A 375 18.85 -4.64 -19.76
N VAL A 376 18.98 -3.73 -20.73
CA VAL A 376 18.36 -3.88 -22.07
C VAL A 376 18.81 -5.18 -22.73
N SER A 377 20.11 -5.48 -22.70
CA SER A 377 20.65 -6.74 -23.25
C SER A 377 20.02 -7.98 -22.60
N ARG A 378 19.88 -8.00 -21.27
CA ARG A 378 19.17 -9.08 -20.55
C ARG A 378 17.72 -9.20 -20.98
N VAL A 379 17.00 -8.08 -21.10
CA VAL A 379 15.59 -8.04 -21.54
C VAL A 379 15.45 -8.58 -22.95
N VAL A 380 16.29 -8.13 -23.89
CA VAL A 380 16.28 -8.61 -25.28
C VAL A 380 16.48 -10.12 -25.33
N LYS A 381 17.48 -10.64 -24.60
CA LYS A 381 17.75 -12.08 -24.53
C LYS A 381 16.56 -12.88 -23.96
N ALA A 382 15.93 -12.38 -22.90
CA ALA A 382 14.82 -13.07 -22.24
C ALA A 382 13.51 -13.04 -23.03
N THR A 383 13.31 -12.01 -23.85
CA THR A 383 12.09 -11.80 -24.63
C THR A 383 12.17 -12.35 -26.05
N GLY A 384 13.34 -12.81 -26.48
CA GLY A 384 13.60 -13.21 -27.87
C GLY A 384 13.62 -12.02 -28.84
N GLY A 385 13.97 -10.84 -28.32
CA GLY A 385 14.06 -9.62 -29.11
C GLY A 385 15.29 -9.58 -30.03
N LEU A 386 15.48 -8.44 -30.69
CA LEU A 386 16.61 -8.18 -31.57
C LEU A 386 17.50 -7.08 -30.99
N ALA A 387 18.80 -7.18 -31.22
CA ALA A 387 19.76 -6.11 -30.92
C ALA A 387 20.66 -5.88 -32.13
N TRP A 388 20.76 -4.64 -32.57
CA TRP A 388 21.59 -4.20 -33.69
C TRP A 388 22.57 -3.14 -33.21
N THR A 389 23.78 -3.17 -33.75
CA THR A 389 24.72 -2.07 -33.58
C THR A 389 24.57 -1.06 -34.75
N PRO A 390 25.00 0.20 -34.58
CA PRO A 390 24.99 1.18 -35.66
C PRO A 390 25.84 0.77 -36.87
N GLY A 391 26.78 -0.17 -36.72
CA GLY A 391 27.55 -0.74 -37.84
C GLY A 391 26.76 -1.79 -38.63
N ASP A 392 25.83 -2.49 -37.98
CA ASP A 392 25.01 -3.53 -38.60
C ASP A 392 23.74 -2.98 -39.26
N ALA A 393 23.24 -1.84 -38.78
CA ALA A 393 21.97 -1.28 -39.17
C ALA A 393 22.11 0.19 -39.58
N HIS A 394 21.50 0.57 -40.71
CA HIS A 394 21.52 1.95 -41.19
C HIS A 394 20.13 2.56 -41.15
N PHE A 395 20.08 3.82 -40.73
CA PHE A 395 18.87 4.63 -40.79
C PHE A 395 18.63 5.10 -42.23
N VAL A 396 17.43 4.84 -42.76
CA VAL A 396 17.02 5.27 -44.10
C VAL A 396 16.28 6.61 -43.96
N PRO A 397 16.83 7.72 -44.50
CA PRO A 397 16.14 9.01 -44.52
C PRO A 397 14.78 8.90 -45.22
N GLY A 398 13.77 9.60 -44.70
CA GLY A 398 12.42 9.53 -45.22
C GLY A 398 11.54 10.65 -44.64
N PRO A 399 10.23 10.39 -44.43
CA PRO A 399 9.33 11.38 -43.84
C PRO A 399 9.80 11.78 -42.43
N PRO A 400 9.24 12.87 -41.86
CA PRO A 400 9.54 13.28 -40.49
C PRO A 400 9.42 12.11 -39.50
N ILE A 401 10.30 12.05 -38.50
CA ILE A 401 10.44 10.90 -37.60
C ILE A 401 9.17 10.59 -36.75
N TRP A 402 8.27 11.56 -36.62
CA TRP A 402 6.97 11.37 -35.96
C TRP A 402 5.96 10.63 -36.85
N MET A 403 6.16 10.61 -38.17
CA MET A 403 5.39 9.80 -39.12
C MET A 403 5.98 8.41 -39.26
N ALA A 404 7.28 8.32 -39.56
CA ALA A 404 7.97 7.04 -39.68
C ALA A 404 9.49 7.19 -39.55
N ILE A 405 10.08 6.23 -38.86
CA ILE A 405 11.52 5.96 -38.78
C ILE A 405 11.73 4.59 -39.41
N ARG A 406 12.62 4.50 -40.40
CA ARG A 406 12.94 3.24 -41.07
C ARG A 406 14.41 2.89 -40.87
N ILE A 407 14.69 1.75 -40.24
CA ILE A 407 16.05 1.25 -40.00
C ILE A 407 16.17 -0.13 -40.64
N LYS A 408 17.25 -0.36 -41.39
CA LYS A 408 17.46 -1.60 -42.13
C LYS A 408 18.73 -2.32 -41.69
N ARG A 409 18.66 -3.65 -41.64
CA ARG A 409 19.79 -4.59 -41.48
C ARG A 409 19.60 -5.76 -42.45
N GLY A 410 20.32 -5.74 -43.58
CA GLY A 410 20.06 -6.68 -44.68
C GLY A 410 18.60 -6.59 -45.15
N GLU A 411 17.90 -7.74 -45.18
CA GLU A 411 16.48 -7.83 -45.53
C GLU A 411 15.52 -7.42 -44.40
N GLN A 412 16.02 -7.31 -43.16
CA GLN A 412 15.17 -6.92 -42.03
C GLN A 412 14.95 -5.41 -42.01
N VAL A 413 13.68 -5.02 -41.83
CA VAL A 413 13.26 -3.62 -41.73
C VAL A 413 12.53 -3.42 -40.41
N LEU A 414 13.03 -2.46 -39.62
CA LEU A 414 12.35 -1.94 -38.45
C LEU A 414 11.67 -0.61 -38.81
N LEU A 415 10.37 -0.54 -38.54
CA LEU A 415 9.55 0.65 -38.70
C LEU A 415 9.15 1.14 -37.32
N ALA A 416 9.50 2.37 -36.97
CA ALA A 416 9.14 2.98 -35.69
C ALA A 416 8.49 4.35 -35.92
N ARG A 417 7.88 4.91 -34.88
CA ARG A 417 7.41 6.29 -34.87
C ARG A 417 7.82 6.95 -33.56
N ALA A 418 8.23 8.21 -33.63
CA ALA A 418 8.57 8.98 -32.43
C ALA A 418 7.39 9.79 -31.93
N ASP A 419 6.90 9.41 -30.77
CA ASP A 419 5.94 10.20 -30.01
C ASP A 419 6.58 11.50 -29.53
N TRP A 420 5.75 12.47 -29.17
CA TRP A 420 6.19 13.81 -28.77
C TRP A 420 7.25 13.79 -27.66
N LEU A 421 7.12 12.85 -26.71
CA LEU A 421 8.04 12.70 -25.57
C LEU A 421 9.48 12.37 -26.01
N TYR A 422 9.65 11.50 -27.02
CA TYR A 422 10.96 11.01 -27.45
C TYR A 422 11.46 11.63 -28.75
N ARG A 423 10.69 12.53 -29.36
CA ARG A 423 11.00 13.11 -30.66
C ARG A 423 12.39 13.75 -30.71
N ALA A 424 12.69 14.65 -29.76
CA ALA A 424 13.96 15.38 -29.75
C ALA A 424 15.16 14.43 -29.54
N ALA A 425 15.03 13.45 -28.65
CA ALA A 425 16.05 12.44 -28.40
C ALA A 425 16.27 11.56 -29.64
N ALA A 426 15.20 11.06 -30.25
CA ALA A 426 15.27 10.24 -31.46
C ALA A 426 15.90 11.01 -32.63
N GLU A 427 15.53 12.27 -32.86
CA GLU A 427 16.14 13.15 -33.87
C GLU A 427 17.65 13.28 -33.63
N ARG A 428 18.07 13.59 -32.39
CA ARG A 428 19.49 13.76 -32.02
C ARG A 428 20.29 12.47 -32.23
N ILE A 429 19.76 11.34 -31.78
CA ILE A 429 20.41 10.02 -31.91
C ILE A 429 20.57 9.63 -33.38
N LEU A 430 19.50 9.74 -34.18
CA LEU A 430 19.53 9.38 -35.60
C LEU A 430 20.44 10.29 -36.41
N GLN A 431 20.56 11.58 -36.06
CA GLN A 431 21.54 12.48 -36.66
C GLN A 431 22.98 12.04 -36.36
N GLY A 432 23.24 11.55 -35.13
CA GLY A 432 24.54 10.99 -34.76
C GLY A 432 24.91 9.75 -35.59
N TRP A 433 23.95 8.87 -35.86
CA TRP A 433 24.15 7.69 -36.70
C TRP A 433 24.53 8.03 -38.15
N ARG A 434 24.08 9.19 -38.67
CA ARG A 434 24.43 9.66 -40.02
C ARG A 434 25.87 10.17 -40.16
N LYS A 435 26.50 10.60 -39.07
CA LYS A 435 27.79 11.32 -39.08
C LYS A 435 29.03 10.42 -38.91
N ARG A 436 28.89 9.09 -38.76
CA ARG A 436 30.05 8.20 -38.56
C ARG A 436 30.79 7.97 -39.90
N PRO A 437 32.07 8.34 -40.04
CA PRO A 437 32.83 8.13 -41.28
C PRO A 437 33.12 6.64 -41.48
N ALA A 438 33.13 6.22 -42.75
CA ALA A 438 33.57 4.88 -43.16
C ALA A 438 35.01 4.61 -42.67
N PRO A 439 35.37 3.36 -42.30
CA PRO A 439 36.75 3.02 -42.00
C PRO A 439 37.64 3.34 -43.23
N PRO A 440 38.89 3.78 -43.02
CA PRO A 440 39.81 4.02 -44.12
C PRO A 440 40.00 2.74 -44.96
N PRO A 441 40.22 2.85 -46.28
CA PRO A 441 40.43 1.69 -47.13
C PRO A 441 41.64 0.89 -46.64
N PRO A 442 41.63 -0.45 -46.77
CA PRO A 442 42.78 -1.27 -46.46
C PRO A 442 43.94 -0.89 -47.39
N GLU A 443 45.14 -0.73 -46.82
CA GLU A 443 46.40 -0.54 -47.55
C GLU A 443 46.79 -1.79 -48.36
#